data_AF-A0A0U3R3D8-F1
#
_entry.id   AF-A0A0U3R3D8-F1
#
_cell.length_a   1.000
_cell.length_b   1.000
_cell.length_c   1.000
_cell.angle_alpha   90.00
_cell.angle_beta   90.00
_cell.angle_gamma   90.00
#
_symmetry.space_group_name_H-M   'P 1'
#
loop_
_entity.id
_entity.type
_entity.pdbx_description
1 polymer ?
#
loop_
_entity_poly.entity_id
_entity_poly.type
_entity_poly.pdbx_seq_one_letter_code
_entity_poly.pdbx_strand_id
1 'polypeptide(L)'
;MIVVACLLDREAFPWQASWYASKVREHLGDRVDDRFRLWYIDHGLHGDSGTEEEHPTRSVPYIGALHEALIQLAAWVELGKAPAIATTHEIVDGQVIVPDTAAERGGVQPVAKLTAHTRSRAEVAPGDAVLLRLTAESPARAGEIVSVEWDLDGDGKFDDVDIIQPADRIDRTRTVRFAEPGTYFVTARITAQGQGDAASLWARVENLARVRVVVR
;
A
#
# COMPACT_ATOMS: atom_id res chain seq x y z
N MET A 1 -4.10 21.46 3.89
CA MET A 1 -5.00 20.33 4.24
C MET A 1 -4.53 19.10 3.52
N ILE A 2 -4.51 17.97 4.20
CA ILE A 2 -4.22 16.66 3.63
C ILE A 2 -5.45 15.78 3.89
N VAL A 3 -6.03 15.22 2.84
CA VAL A 3 -7.17 14.29 2.92
C VAL A 3 -6.63 12.90 2.63
N VAL A 4 -6.92 11.95 3.52
CA VAL A 4 -6.65 10.53 3.32
C VAL A 4 -7.97 9.85 2.97
N ALA A 5 -7.98 9.08 1.89
CA ALA A 5 -9.14 8.33 1.42
C ALA A 5 -8.72 6.90 1.08
N CYS A 6 -9.66 5.96 1.18
CA CYS A 6 -9.41 4.53 1.03
C CYS A 6 -10.06 4.00 -0.26
N LEU A 7 -9.34 3.21 -1.06
CA LEU A 7 -9.85 2.72 -2.35
C LEU A 7 -10.88 1.59 -2.22
N LEU A 8 -10.89 0.85 -1.11
CA LEU A 8 -11.90 -0.18 -0.81
C LEU A 8 -12.94 0.30 0.21
N ASP A 9 -13.00 1.61 0.47
CA ASP A 9 -13.97 2.17 1.40
C ASP A 9 -15.41 1.93 0.90
N ARG A 10 -16.16 1.19 1.72
CA ARG A 10 -17.54 0.77 1.45
C ARG A 10 -18.60 1.66 2.09
N GLU A 11 -18.20 2.65 2.89
CA GLU A 11 -19.09 3.58 3.60
C GLU A 11 -18.93 5.02 3.07
N ALA A 12 -17.69 5.42 2.80
CA ALA A 12 -17.30 6.70 2.18
C ALA A 12 -16.56 6.45 0.86
N PHE A 13 -17.33 6.20 -0.20
CA PHE A 13 -16.77 5.79 -1.49
C PHE A 13 -15.66 6.71 -2.02
N PRO A 14 -14.58 6.15 -2.59
CA PRO A 14 -13.36 6.90 -2.92
C PRO A 14 -13.58 8.03 -3.94
N TRP A 15 -14.55 7.89 -4.85
CA TRP A 15 -14.86 8.93 -5.84
C TRP A 15 -15.37 10.24 -5.22
N GLN A 16 -15.94 10.19 -4.01
CA GLN A 16 -16.41 11.38 -3.28
C GLN A 16 -15.24 12.31 -2.93
N ALA A 17 -14.10 11.74 -2.54
CA ALA A 17 -12.88 12.50 -2.25
C ALA A 17 -12.29 13.14 -3.52
N SER A 18 -12.33 12.42 -4.65
CA SER A 18 -11.91 12.96 -5.96
C SER A 18 -12.80 14.12 -6.39
N TRP A 19 -14.12 13.98 -6.26
CA TRP A 19 -15.07 15.06 -6.54
C TRP A 19 -14.82 16.29 -5.66
N TYR A 20 -14.59 16.09 -4.35
CA TYR A 20 -14.27 17.21 -3.46
C TYR A 20 -12.94 17.89 -3.86
N ALA A 21 -11.91 17.10 -4.17
CA ALA A 21 -10.63 17.63 -4.67
C ALA A 21 -10.80 18.44 -5.96
N SER A 22 -11.74 18.05 -6.84
CA SER A 22 -12.06 18.82 -8.04
C SER A 22 -12.65 20.20 -7.69
N LYS A 23 -13.50 20.28 -6.67
CA LYS A 23 -14.07 21.55 -6.17
C LYS A 23 -13.04 22.44 -5.49
N VAL A 24 -12.10 21.84 -4.74
CA VAL A 24 -10.97 22.58 -4.18
C VAL A 24 -10.08 23.15 -5.30
N ARG A 25 -9.81 22.37 -6.35
CA ARG A 25 -9.03 22.82 -7.51
C ARG A 25 -9.73 23.93 -8.29
N GLU A 26 -11.05 23.82 -8.51
CA GLU A 26 -11.87 24.87 -9.15
C GLU A 26 -11.77 26.19 -8.38
N HIS A 27 -11.73 26.14 -7.04
CA HIS A 27 -11.64 27.33 -6.19
C HIS A 27 -10.22 27.92 -6.09
N LEU A 28 -9.19 27.08 -5.96
CA LEU A 28 -7.83 27.52 -5.69
C LEU A 28 -6.98 27.72 -6.96
N GLY A 29 -7.38 27.14 -8.09
CA GLY A 29 -6.60 27.16 -9.33
C GLY A 29 -5.19 26.60 -9.13
N ASP A 30 -4.20 27.31 -9.66
CA ASP A 30 -2.78 26.92 -9.62
C ASP A 30 -2.21 26.82 -8.19
N ARG A 31 -2.90 27.37 -7.19
CA ARG A 31 -2.49 27.31 -5.79
C ARG A 31 -2.96 26.05 -5.07
N VAL A 32 -3.63 25.13 -5.76
CA VAL A 32 -4.15 23.90 -5.14
C VAL A 32 -3.03 23.11 -4.46
N ASP A 33 -1.86 23.02 -5.09
CA ASP A 33 -0.72 22.26 -4.56
C ASP A 33 0.01 22.99 -3.42
N ASP A 34 -0.36 24.23 -3.10
CA ASP A 34 0.14 24.94 -1.92
C ASP A 34 -0.79 24.75 -0.71
N ARG A 35 -1.96 24.13 -0.88
CA ARG A 35 -3.03 24.15 0.13
C ARG A 35 -3.72 22.81 0.34
N PHE A 36 -3.65 21.90 -0.62
CA PHE A 36 -4.41 20.66 -0.62
C PHE A 36 -3.60 19.46 -1.12
N ARG A 37 -3.73 18.33 -0.43
CA ARG A 37 -3.30 17.01 -0.89
C ARG A 37 -4.44 16.03 -0.71
N LEU A 38 -4.64 15.14 -1.67
CA LEU A 38 -5.47 13.95 -1.54
C LEU A 38 -4.57 12.74 -1.69
N TRP A 39 -4.53 11.88 -0.67
CA TRP A 39 -3.81 10.62 -0.70
C TRP A 39 -4.82 9.47 -0.69
N TYR A 40 -4.68 8.58 -1.66
CA TYR A 40 -5.44 7.34 -1.69
C TYR A 40 -4.62 6.19 -1.10
N ILE A 41 -5.26 5.40 -0.26
CA ILE A 41 -4.72 4.18 0.34
C ILE A 41 -5.39 2.99 -0.33
N ASP A 42 -4.61 2.30 -1.17
CA ASP A 42 -4.97 1.02 -1.77
C ASP A 42 -5.13 -0.04 -0.69
N HIS A 43 -6.01 -1.01 -0.92
CA HIS A 43 -6.42 -1.99 0.09
C HIS A 43 -6.97 -1.40 1.41
N GLY A 44 -7.18 -0.08 1.53
CA GLY A 44 -7.77 0.53 2.73
C GLY A 44 -9.29 0.38 2.78
N LEU A 45 -9.85 0.08 3.96
CA LEU A 45 -11.29 0.06 4.26
C LEU A 45 -11.74 1.30 5.06
N HIS A 46 -13.04 1.36 5.39
CA HIS A 46 -13.59 2.38 6.29
C HIS A 46 -13.28 2.04 7.76
N GLY A 47 -12.94 3.07 8.54
CA GLY A 47 -12.71 2.96 9.98
C GLY A 47 -11.35 2.38 10.37
N ASP A 48 -11.06 2.45 11.68
CA ASP A 48 -9.79 2.07 12.30
C ASP A 48 -9.99 1.16 13.52
N SER A 49 -11.03 0.30 13.49
CA SER A 49 -11.66 -0.33 14.67
C SER A 49 -10.83 -1.36 15.47
N GLY A 50 -9.49 -1.32 15.39
CA GLY A 50 -8.60 -1.95 16.37
C GLY A 50 -8.05 -3.33 16.00
N THR A 51 -6.82 -3.55 16.48
CA THR A 51 -5.89 -4.71 16.48
C THR A 51 -5.75 -5.61 15.24
N GLU A 52 -6.80 -5.91 14.49
CA GLU A 52 -6.73 -6.78 13.31
C GLU A 52 -7.69 -6.32 12.22
N GLU A 53 -7.18 -6.24 11.00
CA GLU A 53 -7.98 -6.01 9.80
C GLU A 53 -9.01 -7.13 9.62
N GLU A 54 -10.24 -6.79 9.19
CA GLU A 54 -11.30 -7.76 8.90
C GLU A 54 -10.83 -8.85 7.92
N HIS A 55 -9.95 -8.47 6.99
CA HIS A 55 -9.34 -9.35 6.01
C HIS A 55 -7.82 -9.08 5.90
N PRO A 56 -6.96 -9.65 6.77
CA PRO A 56 -5.55 -9.24 6.90
C PRO A 56 -4.70 -9.49 5.63
N THR A 57 -5.16 -10.36 4.73
CA THR A 57 -4.53 -10.63 3.44
C THR A 57 -5.16 -9.86 2.28
N ARG A 58 -6.10 -8.93 2.54
CA ARG A 58 -6.82 -8.18 1.50
C ARG A 58 -6.99 -6.70 1.83
N SER A 59 -7.00 -6.34 3.10
CA SER A 59 -7.09 -4.97 3.56
C SER A 59 -5.91 -4.58 4.44
N VAL A 60 -5.68 -3.28 4.51
CA VAL A 60 -4.68 -2.64 5.38
C VAL A 60 -5.31 -1.46 6.11
N PRO A 61 -4.82 -1.12 7.31
CA PRO A 61 -5.31 0.03 8.04
C PRO A 61 -4.79 1.32 7.39
N TYR A 62 -5.65 2.33 7.24
CA TYR A 62 -5.20 3.65 6.76
C TYR A 62 -4.53 4.49 7.85
N ILE A 63 -4.57 4.05 9.11
CA ILE A 63 -4.13 4.83 10.28
C ILE A 63 -2.66 5.26 10.17
N GLY A 64 -1.81 4.43 9.57
CA GLY A 64 -0.42 4.79 9.28
C GLY A 64 -0.30 6.01 8.38
N ALA A 65 -1.10 6.07 7.33
CA ALA A 65 -1.15 7.23 6.44
C ALA A 65 -1.75 8.47 7.11
N LEU A 66 -2.68 8.29 8.05
CA LEU A 66 -3.20 9.40 8.85
C LEU A 66 -2.12 9.98 9.78
N HIS A 67 -1.34 9.14 10.45
CA HIS A 67 -0.19 9.58 11.26
C HIS A 67 0.81 10.36 10.40
N GLU A 68 1.17 9.83 9.22
CA GLU A 68 2.07 10.50 8.28
C GLU A 68 1.49 11.84 7.80
N ALA A 69 0.17 11.91 7.54
CA ALA A 69 -0.50 13.15 7.16
C ALA A 69 -0.40 14.22 8.25
N LEU A 70 -0.55 13.84 9.52
CA LEU A 70 -0.39 14.78 10.65
C LEU A 70 1.05 15.29 10.76
N ILE A 71 2.04 14.41 10.65
CA ILE A 71 3.46 14.75 10.68
C ILE A 71 3.81 15.71 9.55
N GLN A 72 3.43 15.36 8.31
CA GLN A 72 3.74 16.18 7.14
C GLN A 72 2.95 17.50 7.13
N LEU A 73 1.72 17.52 7.66
CA LEU A 73 0.94 18.75 7.79
C LEU A 73 1.60 19.72 8.79
N ALA A 74 2.07 19.22 9.93
CA ALA A 74 2.79 20.04 10.91
C ALA A 74 4.07 20.63 10.28
N ALA A 75 4.88 19.79 9.63
CA ALA A 75 6.08 20.24 8.94
C ALA A 75 5.78 21.25 7.82
N TRP A 76 4.66 21.10 7.12
CA TRP A 76 4.24 22.02 6.08
C TRP A 76 3.87 23.39 6.63
N VAL A 77 3.05 23.43 7.68
CA VAL A 77 2.53 24.68 8.26
C VAL A 77 3.59 25.39 9.08
N GLU A 78 4.36 24.66 9.88
CA GLU A 78 5.29 25.24 10.86
C GLU A 78 6.66 25.54 10.25
N LEU A 79 7.11 24.70 9.30
CA LEU A 79 8.47 24.74 8.78
C LEU A 79 8.54 25.02 7.27
N GLY A 80 7.40 25.19 6.59
CA GLY A 80 7.35 25.39 5.15
C GLY A 80 7.82 24.17 4.33
N LYS A 81 7.89 22.98 4.94
CA LYS A 81 8.32 21.75 4.25
C LYS A 81 7.15 21.11 3.53
N ALA A 82 7.13 21.19 2.21
CA ALA A 82 6.05 20.63 1.41
C ALA A 82 5.86 19.11 1.66
N PRO A 83 4.61 18.65 1.84
CA PRO A 83 4.29 17.23 2.01
C PRO A 83 4.49 16.46 0.69
N ALA A 84 4.42 15.14 0.75
CA ALA A 84 4.30 14.27 -0.41
C ALA A 84 3.19 14.78 -1.34
N ILE A 85 3.38 14.60 -2.64
CA ILE A 85 2.42 15.03 -3.65
C ILE A 85 1.10 14.27 -3.48
N ALA A 86 0.03 14.80 -4.07
CA ALA A 86 -1.25 14.09 -4.09
C ALA A 86 -1.09 12.76 -4.85
N THR A 87 -1.95 11.79 -4.54
CA THR A 87 -2.03 10.56 -5.32
C THR A 87 -2.60 10.87 -6.69
N THR A 88 -1.82 10.58 -7.73
CA THR A 88 -2.30 10.62 -9.12
C THR A 88 -3.40 9.59 -9.30
N HIS A 89 -4.51 9.99 -9.91
CA HIS A 89 -5.63 9.09 -10.17
C HIS A 89 -6.47 9.58 -11.34
N GLU A 90 -7.24 8.65 -11.90
CA GLU A 90 -8.30 8.91 -12.87
C GLU A 90 -9.62 8.29 -12.40
N ILE A 91 -10.73 8.81 -12.91
CA ILE A 91 -12.06 8.24 -12.71
C ILE A 91 -12.48 7.55 -14.00
N VAL A 92 -12.62 6.22 -13.96
CA VAL A 92 -13.06 5.40 -15.10
C VAL A 92 -14.31 4.64 -14.70
N ASP A 93 -15.44 4.93 -15.36
CA ASP A 93 -16.73 4.29 -15.08
C ASP A 93 -17.15 4.30 -13.59
N GLY A 94 -16.81 5.37 -12.88
CA GLY A 94 -17.11 5.54 -11.44
C GLY A 94 -16.07 4.93 -10.49
N GLN A 95 -15.03 4.27 -11.01
CA GLN A 95 -13.92 3.72 -10.24
C GLN A 95 -12.75 4.72 -10.18
N VAL A 96 -12.13 4.86 -9.01
CA VAL A 96 -10.85 5.54 -8.88
C VAL A 96 -9.73 4.56 -9.25
N ILE A 97 -8.96 4.88 -10.28
CA ILE A 97 -7.80 4.11 -10.74
C ILE A 97 -6.53 4.89 -10.40
N VAL A 98 -5.57 4.22 -9.79
CA VAL A 98 -4.26 4.78 -9.42
C VAL A 98 -3.14 4.08 -10.20
N PRO A 99 -2.02 4.76 -10.51
CA PRO A 99 -0.90 4.15 -11.22
C PRO A 99 -0.26 2.95 -10.51
N ASP A 100 0.35 2.05 -11.28
CA ASP A 100 1.00 0.83 -10.78
C ASP A 100 2.43 1.05 -10.24
N THR A 101 3.04 2.22 -10.48
CA THR A 101 4.41 2.51 -10.02
C THR A 101 4.39 3.57 -8.93
N ALA A 102 5.32 3.47 -7.98
CA ALA A 102 5.42 4.44 -6.88
C ALA A 102 5.72 5.88 -7.38
N ALA A 103 6.55 5.99 -8.43
CA ALA A 103 6.91 7.27 -9.04
C ALA A 103 5.71 7.98 -9.67
N GLU A 104 4.83 7.27 -10.36
CA GLU A 104 3.63 7.84 -10.98
C GLU A 104 2.49 8.02 -9.97
N ARG A 105 2.35 7.10 -9.02
CA ARG A 105 1.27 7.09 -8.02
C ARG A 105 1.35 8.28 -7.08
N GLY A 106 2.54 8.63 -6.58
CA GLY A 106 2.68 9.65 -5.54
C GLY A 106 2.00 9.25 -4.23
N GLY A 107 1.61 10.22 -3.40
CA GLY A 107 1.09 9.96 -2.06
C GLY A 107 2.13 9.36 -1.12
N VAL A 108 1.68 8.61 -0.12
CA VAL A 108 2.54 8.08 0.96
C VAL A 108 2.54 6.55 1.07
N GLN A 109 1.73 5.85 0.30
CA GLN A 109 1.64 4.39 0.38
C GLN A 109 2.69 3.73 -0.52
N PRO A 110 3.47 2.76 -0.02
CA PRO A 110 4.36 1.99 -0.88
C PRO A 110 3.55 1.18 -1.90
N VAL A 111 4.12 0.93 -3.07
CA VAL A 111 3.54 0.04 -4.08
C VAL A 111 4.30 -1.28 -4.08
N ALA A 112 3.57 -2.39 -4.18
CA ALA A 112 4.14 -3.72 -4.14
C ALA A 112 3.61 -4.58 -5.29
N LYS A 113 4.49 -5.39 -5.87
CA LYS A 113 4.17 -6.36 -6.92
C LYS A 113 4.76 -7.71 -6.56
N LEU A 114 3.91 -8.73 -6.56
CA LEU A 114 4.28 -10.11 -6.31
C LEU A 114 3.99 -10.96 -7.55
N THR A 115 4.91 -11.87 -7.88
CA THR A 115 4.71 -12.84 -8.96
C THR A 115 5.08 -14.25 -8.51
N ALA A 116 4.31 -15.23 -8.97
CA ALA A 116 4.64 -16.64 -8.96
C ALA A 116 5.27 -16.98 -10.31
N HIS A 117 6.54 -17.35 -10.28
CA HIS A 117 7.46 -17.34 -11.42
C HIS A 117 7.51 -15.95 -12.08
N THR A 118 6.66 -15.69 -13.07
CA THR A 118 6.62 -14.42 -13.82
C THR A 118 5.22 -13.82 -13.93
N ARG A 119 4.22 -14.45 -13.31
CA ARG A 119 2.80 -14.05 -13.42
C ARG A 119 2.15 -13.91 -12.05
N SER A 120 0.95 -13.33 -12.00
CA SER A 120 0.13 -13.28 -10.78
C SER A 120 -0.49 -14.63 -10.39
N ARG A 121 -0.34 -15.65 -11.25
CA ARG A 121 -0.88 -16.99 -11.04
C ARG A 121 0.06 -18.08 -11.55
N ALA A 122 0.19 -19.16 -10.80
CA ALA A 122 0.87 -20.39 -11.19
C ALA A 122 -0.03 -21.62 -11.02
N GLU A 123 0.15 -22.62 -11.88
CA GLU A 123 -0.41 -23.96 -11.73
C GLU A 123 0.75 -24.95 -11.63
N VAL A 124 0.80 -25.76 -10.59
CA VAL A 124 1.93 -26.66 -10.30
C VAL A 124 1.44 -28.00 -9.74
N ALA A 125 2.29 -29.03 -9.80
CA ALA A 125 1.99 -30.30 -9.15
C ALA A 125 2.26 -30.23 -7.63
N PRO A 126 1.65 -31.10 -6.81
CA PRO A 126 2.02 -31.26 -5.41
C PRO A 126 3.53 -31.40 -5.21
N GLY A 127 4.09 -30.58 -4.33
CA GLY A 127 5.52 -30.57 -3.99
C GLY A 127 6.42 -29.77 -4.94
N ASP A 128 5.92 -29.28 -6.08
CA ASP A 128 6.72 -28.46 -7.00
C ASP A 128 7.15 -27.13 -6.36
N ALA A 129 8.33 -26.65 -6.76
CA ALA A 129 8.85 -25.37 -6.31
C ALA A 129 8.18 -24.21 -7.05
N VAL A 130 7.59 -23.29 -6.30
CA VAL A 130 7.09 -22.02 -6.82
C VAL A 130 8.04 -20.91 -6.40
N LEU A 131 8.63 -20.24 -7.39
CA LEU A 131 9.52 -19.10 -7.17
C LEU A 131 8.71 -17.81 -7.06
N LEU A 132 8.72 -17.19 -5.89
CA LEU A 132 8.06 -15.93 -5.63
C LEU A 132 9.04 -14.78 -5.85
N ARG A 133 8.62 -13.74 -6.56
CA ARG A 133 9.39 -12.50 -6.71
C ARG A 133 8.55 -11.31 -6.30
N LEU A 134 9.00 -10.60 -5.29
CA LEU A 134 8.43 -9.37 -4.77
C LEU A 134 9.33 -8.19 -5.15
N THR A 135 8.72 -7.15 -5.70
CA THR A 135 9.32 -5.82 -5.80
C THR A 135 8.41 -4.85 -5.06
N ALA A 136 8.99 -3.97 -4.24
CA ALA A 136 8.24 -2.90 -3.59
C ALA A 136 9.03 -1.58 -3.64
N GLU A 137 8.29 -0.49 -3.81
CA GLU A 137 8.82 0.85 -4.01
C GLU A 137 8.01 1.87 -3.21
N SER A 138 8.70 2.78 -2.53
CA SER A 138 8.12 3.89 -1.78
C SER A 138 8.06 5.15 -2.66
N PRO A 139 6.93 5.87 -2.73
CA PRO A 139 6.87 7.14 -3.44
C PRO A 139 7.83 8.19 -2.86
N ALA A 140 8.20 9.19 -3.66
CA ALA A 140 9.02 10.29 -3.18
C ALA A 140 8.35 11.00 -1.99
N ARG A 141 9.10 11.21 -0.90
CA ARG A 141 8.62 11.80 0.37
C ARG A 141 7.60 10.96 1.15
N ALA A 142 7.43 9.68 0.81
CA ALA A 142 6.64 8.72 1.59
C ALA A 142 7.46 8.04 2.71
N GLY A 143 8.79 8.20 2.68
CA GLY A 143 9.71 7.51 3.57
C GLY A 143 10.29 6.26 2.95
N GLU A 144 10.79 5.35 3.79
CA GLU A 144 11.47 4.13 3.36
C GLU A 144 10.69 2.88 3.79
N ILE A 145 10.86 1.79 3.05
CA ILE A 145 10.30 0.48 3.36
C ILE A 145 11.08 -0.11 4.53
N VAL A 146 10.39 -0.40 5.63
CA VAL A 146 10.98 -0.85 6.90
C VAL A 146 10.60 -2.27 7.30
N SER A 147 9.56 -2.87 6.68
CA SER A 147 9.12 -4.24 6.95
C SER A 147 8.65 -4.95 5.68
N VAL A 148 8.92 -6.25 5.62
CA VAL A 148 8.31 -7.20 4.67
C VAL A 148 7.89 -8.43 5.45
N GLU A 149 6.60 -8.71 5.41
CA GLU A 149 5.98 -9.84 6.09
C GLU A 149 5.26 -10.71 5.06
N TRP A 150 5.21 -12.01 5.30
CA TRP A 150 4.68 -12.98 4.36
C TRP A 150 3.67 -13.92 5.02
N ASP A 151 2.56 -14.11 4.32
CA ASP A 151 1.66 -15.25 4.45
C ASP A 151 1.98 -16.21 3.28
N LEU A 152 2.86 -17.19 3.55
CA LEU A 152 3.37 -18.12 2.53
C LEU A 152 2.47 -19.32 2.29
N ASP A 153 1.63 -19.70 3.25
CA ASP A 153 0.74 -20.85 3.17
C ASP A 153 -0.72 -20.47 2.89
N GLY A 154 -1.05 -19.18 2.93
CA GLY A 154 -2.37 -18.64 2.63
C GLY A 154 -3.37 -18.81 3.79
N ASP A 155 -2.89 -19.03 5.02
CA ASP A 155 -3.73 -19.23 6.20
C ASP A 155 -4.25 -17.92 6.82
N GLY A 156 -3.76 -16.77 6.33
CA GLY A 156 -4.13 -15.45 6.80
C GLY A 156 -3.17 -14.85 7.83
N LYS A 157 -2.13 -15.57 8.26
CA LYS A 157 -1.13 -15.11 9.21
C LYS A 157 0.18 -14.74 8.53
N PHE A 158 0.81 -13.70 9.04
CA PHE A 158 2.06 -13.16 8.53
C PHE A 158 3.23 -13.59 9.42
N ASP A 159 3.51 -14.90 9.43
CA ASP A 159 4.46 -15.51 10.36
C ASP A 159 5.92 -15.44 9.87
N ASP A 160 6.13 -15.15 8.59
CA ASP A 160 7.45 -15.02 7.96
C ASP A 160 7.82 -13.54 7.80
N VAL A 161 8.87 -13.08 8.50
CA VAL A 161 9.33 -11.69 8.43
C VAL A 161 10.75 -11.62 7.87
N ASP A 162 10.98 -10.78 6.85
CA ASP A 162 12.34 -10.52 6.37
C ASP A 162 13.02 -9.44 7.22
N ILE A 163 14.29 -9.67 7.56
CA ILE A 163 15.16 -8.61 8.10
C ILE A 163 15.68 -7.79 6.92
N ILE A 164 15.37 -6.50 6.91
CA ILE A 164 15.76 -5.59 5.84
C ILE A 164 16.46 -4.35 6.40
N GLN A 165 17.34 -3.77 5.59
CA GLN A 165 17.72 -2.37 5.79
C GLN A 165 16.65 -1.48 5.16
N PRO A 166 16.23 -0.39 5.84
CA PRO A 166 15.34 0.59 5.24
C PRO A 166 15.84 1.08 3.89
N ALA A 167 14.95 1.10 2.90
CA ALA A 167 15.25 1.58 1.56
C ALA A 167 13.99 2.07 0.84
N ASP A 168 14.15 2.95 -0.15
CA ASP A 168 13.06 3.38 -1.02
C ASP A 168 12.57 2.27 -1.97
N ARG A 169 13.43 1.31 -2.28
CA ARG A 169 13.11 0.13 -3.10
C ARG A 169 13.70 -1.14 -2.52
N ILE A 170 12.92 -2.21 -2.57
CA ILE A 170 13.37 -3.55 -2.22
C ILE A 170 12.93 -4.58 -3.27
N ASP A 171 13.79 -5.58 -3.47
CA ASP A 171 13.49 -6.76 -4.26
C ASP A 171 13.74 -8.00 -3.39
N ARG A 172 12.79 -8.94 -3.35
CA ARG A 172 12.87 -10.17 -2.54
C ARG A 172 12.47 -11.38 -3.37
N THR A 173 13.07 -12.51 -3.04
CA THR A 173 12.77 -13.81 -3.66
C THR A 173 12.58 -14.85 -2.57
N ARG A 174 11.49 -15.60 -2.66
CA ARG A 174 11.18 -16.75 -1.79
C ARG A 174 10.84 -17.96 -2.66
N THR A 175 11.09 -19.17 -2.15
CA THR A 175 10.63 -20.40 -2.79
C THR A 175 9.68 -21.11 -1.84
N VAL A 176 8.49 -21.43 -2.32
CA VAL A 176 7.47 -22.17 -1.55
C VAL A 176 7.11 -23.47 -2.25
N ARG A 177 6.57 -24.42 -1.49
CA ARG A 177 6.06 -25.71 -1.96
C ARG A 177 4.79 -26.03 -1.20
N PHE A 178 3.83 -26.65 -1.89
CA PHE A 178 2.56 -27.04 -1.31
C PHE A 178 2.38 -28.54 -1.52
N ALA A 179 2.19 -29.28 -0.43
CA ALA A 179 2.08 -30.74 -0.47
C ALA A 179 0.69 -31.22 -0.91
N GLU A 180 -0.35 -30.46 -0.60
CA GLU A 180 -1.74 -30.85 -0.86
C GLU A 180 -2.29 -30.11 -2.09
N PRO A 181 -3.14 -30.78 -2.90
CA PRO A 181 -3.92 -30.09 -3.93
C PRO A 181 -4.81 -29.00 -3.34
N GLY A 182 -4.89 -27.85 -4.01
CA GLY A 182 -5.62 -26.69 -3.48
C GLY A 182 -5.37 -25.39 -4.23
N THR A 183 -6.05 -24.33 -3.80
CA THR A 183 -5.73 -22.95 -4.22
C THR A 183 -5.20 -22.20 -3.01
N TYR A 184 -3.97 -21.72 -3.13
CA TYR A 184 -3.26 -20.95 -2.11
C TYR A 184 -3.10 -19.50 -2.57
N PHE A 185 -3.32 -18.55 -1.65
CA PHE A 185 -3.13 -17.13 -1.91
C PHE A 185 -1.95 -16.61 -1.09
N VAL A 186 -0.75 -16.73 -1.66
CA VAL A 186 0.45 -16.19 -1.04
C VAL A 186 0.39 -14.67 -1.05
N THR A 187 0.60 -14.07 0.11
CA THR A 187 0.48 -12.63 0.31
C THR A 187 1.75 -12.07 0.94
N ALA A 188 2.24 -10.95 0.43
CA ALA A 188 3.28 -10.15 1.04
C ALA A 188 2.66 -8.83 1.54
N ARG A 189 3.00 -8.43 2.76
CA ARG A 189 2.69 -7.14 3.34
C ARG A 189 3.97 -6.31 3.44
N ILE A 190 3.90 -5.08 2.97
CA ILE A 190 5.01 -4.14 2.95
C ILE A 190 4.64 -2.93 3.79
N THR A 191 5.56 -2.50 4.65
CA THR A 191 5.36 -1.30 5.46
C THR A 191 6.43 -0.27 5.14
N ALA A 192 6.01 0.95 4.80
CA ALA A 192 6.87 2.12 4.75
C ALA A 192 6.70 2.99 6.01
N GLN A 193 7.73 3.75 6.35
CA GLN A 193 7.72 4.70 7.46
C GLN A 193 8.44 5.99 7.05
N GLY A 194 7.84 7.14 7.35
CA GLY A 194 8.24 8.46 6.82
C GLY A 194 9.71 8.86 7.00
N GLN A 195 10.39 8.36 8.03
CA GLN A 195 11.80 8.63 8.35
C GLN A 195 12.68 7.38 8.24
N GLY A 196 12.15 6.26 7.73
CA GLY A 196 12.85 4.97 7.68
C GLY A 196 13.11 4.32 9.04
N ASP A 197 12.41 4.76 10.09
CA ASP A 197 12.58 4.20 11.42
C ASP A 197 11.74 2.93 11.59
N ALA A 198 12.41 1.77 11.46
CA ALA A 198 11.78 0.46 11.62
C ALA A 198 11.23 0.21 13.03
N ALA A 199 11.77 0.86 14.06
CA ALA A 199 11.33 0.72 15.44
C ALA A 199 10.10 1.58 15.78
N SER A 200 9.77 2.55 14.93
CA SER A 200 8.60 3.39 15.14
C SER A 200 7.31 2.58 15.01
N LEU A 201 6.42 2.76 15.99
CA LEU A 201 5.06 2.23 15.98
C LEU A 201 4.09 3.13 15.21
N TRP A 202 4.53 4.34 14.84
CA TRP A 202 3.71 5.38 14.22
C TRP A 202 4.09 5.58 12.76
N ALA A 203 3.14 6.11 11.97
CA ALA A 203 3.33 6.40 10.55
C ALA A 203 3.80 5.19 9.72
N ARG A 204 3.31 3.99 10.10
CA ARG A 204 3.55 2.73 9.40
C ARG A 204 2.52 2.56 8.29
N VAL A 205 2.86 2.95 7.07
CA VAL A 205 1.95 2.90 5.93
C VAL A 205 2.10 1.56 5.22
N GLU A 206 1.04 0.77 5.22
CA GLU A 206 1.05 -0.60 4.71
C GLU A 206 0.49 -0.70 3.29
N ASN A 207 0.95 -1.72 2.55
CA ASN A 207 0.31 -2.21 1.34
C ASN A 207 0.50 -3.72 1.19
N LEU A 208 -0.29 -4.34 0.32
CA LEU A 208 -0.29 -5.79 0.07
C LEU A 208 0.03 -6.10 -1.39
N ALA A 209 0.67 -7.24 -1.62
CA ALA A 209 0.79 -7.86 -2.94
C ALA A 209 0.51 -9.37 -2.84
N ARG A 210 -0.22 -9.90 -3.81
CA ARG A 210 -0.78 -11.27 -3.73
C ARG A 210 -0.60 -12.04 -5.02
N VAL A 211 -0.42 -13.35 -4.89
CA VAL A 211 -0.42 -14.29 -6.03
C VAL A 211 -1.24 -15.52 -5.73
N ARG A 212 -1.81 -16.10 -6.79
CA ARG A 212 -2.60 -17.32 -6.71
C ARG A 212 -1.78 -18.52 -7.16
N VAL A 213 -1.58 -19.50 -6.30
CA VAL A 213 -0.97 -20.79 -6.66
C VAL A 213 -2.06 -21.84 -6.66
N VAL A 214 -2.22 -22.57 -7.77
CA VAL A 214 -3.15 -23.69 -7.88
C VAL A 214 -2.35 -24.97 -7.99
N VAL A 215 -2.56 -25.87 -7.03
CA VAL A 215 -1.86 -27.14 -6.91
C VAL A 215 -2.82 -28.24 -7.33
N ARG A 216 -2.47 -29.02 -8.36
CA ARG A 216 -3.33 -30.07 -8.92
C ARG A 216 -2.53 -31.20 -9.53
#